data_AF-M1D3X0-F1
#
_entry.id   AF-M1D3X0-F1
#
_cell.length_a   1.000
_cell.length_b   1.000
_cell.length_c   1.000
_cell.angle_alpha   90.00
_cell.angle_beta   90.00
_cell.angle_gamma   90.00
#
_symmetry.space_group_name_H-M   'P 1'
#
loop_
_entity.id
_entity.type
_entity.pdbx_description
1 polymer ?
#
loop_
_entity_poly.entity_id
_entity_poly.type
_entity_poly.pdbx_seq_one_letter_code
_entity_poly.pdbx_strand_id
1 'polypeptide(L)'
;MPSKDLPTSLFQHLKGMRTIDQIMKSPSYKGGGVNYQDSVVIVTKGLKLEVVKNLPLYTVIDLSNNKFEGHITSVLGDLIAIRVLNLSHNELQGHIPPSLGSLSVVESLDLSFNHLSGEIPQQLASLTALEFLNLSHNYLQGCIPQGPQFRTFESNSYEGNDGLRGFPISKGCGNDPVSETNFTVSALADQERNSEFLNDFWKAVLMGYGSGLCIGLSIIYFMISTGNMKWLARIIEELEHKIIMRKRKKRQGQRNYRRRDNQSRQVINKDGFDFRTSGIQAKIYAHLF
;
A
#
# COMPACT_ATOMS: atom_id res chain seq x y z
N MET A 1 17.02 9.41 30.12
CA MET A 1 17.35 8.45 29.04
C MET A 1 16.93 9.08 27.72
N PRO A 2 17.77 9.08 26.67
CA PRO A 2 17.36 9.64 25.37
C PRO A 2 16.17 8.84 24.83
N SER A 3 15.17 9.52 24.28
CA SER A 3 13.92 8.89 23.80
C SER A 3 14.23 7.84 22.73
N LYS A 4 13.70 6.63 22.90
CA LYS A 4 13.83 5.53 21.93
C LYS A 4 12.96 5.71 20.68
N ASP A 5 12.20 6.81 20.59
CA ASP A 5 11.24 7.05 19.52
C ASP A 5 11.90 7.15 18.15
N LEU A 6 11.10 6.90 17.10
CA LEU A 6 11.52 7.08 15.73
C LEU A 6 12.09 8.51 15.58
N PRO A 7 13.37 8.67 15.18
CA PRO A 7 14.09 9.92 15.38
C PRO A 7 13.42 11.06 14.60
N THR A 8 12.92 12.04 15.34
CA THR A 8 12.20 13.19 14.77
C THR A 8 13.06 14.00 13.80
N SER A 9 14.38 14.00 14.01
CA SER A 9 15.37 14.61 13.13
C SER A 9 15.31 14.07 11.69
N LEU A 10 14.82 12.85 11.48
CA LEU A 10 14.62 12.27 10.14
C LEU A 10 13.57 13.05 9.33
N PHE A 11 12.58 13.64 10.00
CA PHE A 11 11.42 14.26 9.36
C PHE A 11 11.43 15.79 9.44
N GLN A 12 12.16 16.37 10.40
CA GLN A 12 12.21 17.83 10.61
C GLN A 12 12.64 18.63 9.38
N HIS A 13 13.43 18.04 8.48
CA HIS A 13 13.94 18.71 7.29
C HIS A 13 13.04 18.55 6.05
N LEU A 14 11.97 17.75 6.09
CA LEU A 14 11.08 17.48 4.95
C LEU A 14 10.04 18.59 4.73
N LYS A 15 10.48 19.85 4.67
CA LYS A 15 9.60 21.03 4.58
C LYS A 15 8.68 21.00 3.35
N GLY A 16 9.17 20.52 2.21
CA GLY A 16 8.37 20.42 0.99
C GLY A 16 7.22 19.41 1.05
N MET A 17 7.26 18.48 2.01
CA MET A 17 6.16 17.52 2.22
C MET A 17 5.08 18.05 3.17
N ARG A 18 5.27 19.26 3.73
CA ARG A 18 4.33 19.89 4.67
C ARG A 18 3.32 20.83 4.01
N THR A 19 3.40 20.98 2.68
CA THR A 19 2.55 21.87 1.91
C THR A 19 1.97 21.13 0.71
N ILE A 20 0.66 21.21 0.54
CA ILE A 20 -0.04 20.75 -0.67
C ILE A 20 -0.26 22.02 -1.50
N ASP A 21 0.51 22.22 -2.56
CA ASP A 21 0.33 23.40 -3.40
C ASP A 21 -0.91 23.23 -4.29
N GLN A 22 -1.95 24.03 -4.05
CA GLN A 22 -3.24 23.97 -4.76
C GLN A 22 -3.17 24.55 -6.19
N ILE A 23 -2.06 25.22 -6.55
CA ILE A 23 -1.86 25.82 -7.88
C ILE A 23 -1.49 24.76 -8.93
N MET A 24 -1.06 23.57 -8.51
CA MET A 24 -0.80 22.43 -9.40
C MET A 24 -2.10 21.76 -9.84
N LYS A 25 -2.87 22.47 -10.69
CA LYS A 25 -3.90 21.85 -11.53
C LYS A 25 -3.31 20.63 -12.22
N SER A 26 -4.07 19.53 -12.24
CA SER A 26 -3.82 18.36 -13.08
C SER A 26 -3.37 18.83 -14.47
N PRO A 27 -2.22 18.36 -15.01
CA PRO A 27 -1.65 18.94 -16.22
C PRO A 27 -2.66 18.82 -17.35
N SER A 28 -3.27 19.96 -17.71
CA SER A 28 -4.03 20.08 -18.94
C SER A 28 -2.99 20.04 -20.06
N TYR A 29 -3.02 18.95 -20.83
CA TYR A 29 -2.17 18.78 -22.00
C TYR A 29 -2.58 19.82 -23.05
N LYS A 30 -2.00 21.02 -22.95
CA LYS A 30 -1.93 21.97 -24.06
C LYS A 30 -0.45 22.20 -24.31
N GLY A 31 -0.01 21.75 -25.48
CA GLY A 31 1.38 21.82 -25.91
C GLY A 31 1.92 23.25 -25.82
N GLY A 32 3.18 23.36 -25.38
CA GLY A 32 3.89 24.62 -25.20
C GLY A 32 4.55 24.66 -23.83
N GLY A 33 5.88 24.63 -23.82
CA GLY A 33 6.70 24.40 -22.63
C GLY A 33 6.41 25.33 -21.46
N VAL A 34 6.43 24.76 -20.26
CA VAL A 34 6.48 25.52 -19.00
C VAL A 34 7.58 24.88 -18.15
N ASN A 35 8.56 25.69 -17.76
CA ASN A 35 9.64 25.29 -16.87
C ASN A 35 9.11 25.23 -15.42
N TYR A 36 9.37 24.12 -14.73
CA TYR A 36 9.05 23.95 -13.31
C TYR A 36 10.29 24.23 -12.46
N GLN A 37 10.10 24.95 -11.36
CA GLN A 37 11.16 25.35 -10.44
C GLN A 37 10.65 25.25 -9.00
N ASP A 38 10.84 24.07 -8.39
CA ASP A 38 10.65 23.85 -6.95
C ASP A 38 11.68 22.84 -6.43
N SER A 39 12.29 23.16 -5.29
CA SER A 39 13.40 22.40 -4.69
C SER A 39 13.03 21.91 -3.28
N VAL A 40 13.27 20.62 -3.01
CA VAL A 40 13.21 20.06 -1.64
C VAL A 40 14.58 19.50 -1.28
N VAL A 41 15.08 19.92 -0.12
CA VAL A 41 16.36 19.47 0.44
C VAL A 41 16.10 18.24 1.30
N ILE A 42 16.66 17.09 0.92
CA ILE A 42 16.65 15.88 1.74
C ILE A 42 18.01 15.76 2.41
N VAL A 43 18.03 15.68 3.74
CA VAL A 43 19.24 15.48 4.53
C VAL A 43 19.20 14.09 5.14
N THR A 44 20.07 13.19 4.69
CA THR A 44 20.32 11.91 5.36
C THR A 44 21.82 11.78 5.64
N LYS A 45 22.18 11.47 6.89
CA LYS A 45 23.56 11.23 7.35
C LYS A 45 24.60 12.27 6.86
N GLY A 46 24.28 13.56 6.96
CA GLY A 46 25.20 14.63 6.56
C GLY A 46 25.36 14.83 5.05
N LEU A 47 24.68 14.05 4.22
CA LEU A 47 24.60 14.30 2.79
C LEU A 47 23.51 15.35 2.53
N LYS A 48 23.91 16.56 2.13
CA LYS A 48 23.01 17.54 1.53
C LYS A 48 22.78 17.12 0.08
N LEU A 49 21.65 16.49 -0.20
CA LEU A 49 21.23 16.23 -1.57
C LEU A 49 20.24 17.32 -1.97
N GLU A 50 20.69 18.22 -2.84
CA GLU A 50 19.81 19.15 -3.56
C GLU A 50 19.10 18.38 -4.66
N VAL A 51 17.84 18.03 -4.42
CA VAL A 51 16.99 17.41 -5.45
C VAL A 51 16.35 18.54 -6.25
N VAL A 52 16.90 18.80 -7.45
CA VAL A 52 16.62 19.99 -8.28
C VAL A 52 15.33 19.89 -9.12
N LYS A 53 14.56 18.79 -9.06
CA LYS A 53 13.26 18.70 -9.76
C LYS A 53 12.33 17.79 -8.96
N ASN A 54 11.02 18.04 -8.97
CA ASN A 54 10.04 17.01 -8.63
C ASN A 54 8.82 17.12 -9.55
N LEU A 55 8.39 15.98 -10.09
CA LEU A 55 7.03 15.80 -10.56
C LEU A 55 6.14 15.61 -9.32
N PRO A 56 4.98 16.29 -9.22
CA PRO A 56 4.08 16.25 -8.06
C PRO A 56 3.38 14.91 -7.79
N LEU A 57 3.88 13.82 -8.36
CA LEU A 57 3.11 12.59 -8.55
C LEU A 57 3.30 11.54 -7.46
N TYR A 58 4.44 11.44 -6.75
CA TYR A 58 4.61 10.41 -5.70
C TYR A 58 5.58 10.83 -4.59
N THR A 59 5.03 11.31 -3.48
CA THR A 59 5.77 11.54 -2.22
C THR A 59 5.74 10.27 -1.39
N VAL A 60 6.86 9.54 -1.33
CA VAL A 60 6.96 8.20 -0.71
C VAL A 60 7.99 8.19 0.41
N ILE A 61 7.59 7.69 1.58
CA ILE A 61 8.48 7.35 2.69
C ILE A 61 8.40 5.84 2.93
N ASP A 62 9.50 5.13 2.65
CA ASP A 62 9.66 3.71 2.94
C ASP A 62 10.81 3.49 3.92
N LEU A 63 10.43 3.15 5.15
CA LEU A 63 11.32 2.78 6.24
C LEU A 63 11.14 1.32 6.65
N SER A 64 10.49 0.51 5.80
CA SER A 64 10.20 -0.88 6.10
C SER A 64 11.45 -1.74 6.23
N ASN A 65 11.32 -2.89 6.89
CA ASN A 65 12.39 -3.91 7.02
C ASN A 65 13.65 -3.36 7.71
N ASN A 66 13.46 -2.67 8.82
CA ASN A 66 14.54 -2.12 9.64
C ASN A 66 14.39 -2.60 11.09
N LYS A 67 15.17 -1.99 11.99
CA LYS A 67 15.13 -2.24 13.44
C LYS A 67 14.77 -0.96 14.19
N PHE A 68 13.82 -0.18 13.65
CA PHE A 68 13.38 1.03 14.34
C PHE A 68 12.55 0.62 15.56
N GLU A 69 13.00 1.03 16.74
CA GLU A 69 12.31 0.86 18.03
C GLU A 69 11.51 2.14 18.38
N GLY A 70 10.78 2.08 19.50
CA GLY A 70 10.10 3.23 20.11
C GLY A 70 8.82 3.64 19.38
N HIS A 71 8.34 4.86 19.65
CA HIS A 71 7.02 5.30 19.18
C HIS A 71 7.08 5.94 17.79
N ILE A 72 5.97 5.82 17.05
CA ILE A 72 5.68 6.66 15.89
C ILE A 72 5.43 8.08 16.41
N THR A 73 6.27 9.04 16.01
CA THR A 73 6.16 10.42 16.48
C THR A 73 5.02 11.17 15.76
N SER A 74 4.37 12.10 16.46
CA SER A 74 3.28 12.89 15.90
C SER A 74 3.68 13.78 14.72
N VAL A 75 4.96 14.13 14.61
CA VAL A 75 5.55 14.96 13.53
C VAL A 75 5.37 14.33 12.14
N LEU A 76 5.19 13.00 12.05
CA LEU A 76 4.82 12.35 10.79
C LEU A 76 3.49 12.88 10.23
N GLY A 77 2.56 13.29 11.10
CA GLY A 77 1.28 13.89 10.71
C GLY A 77 1.42 15.27 10.04
N ASP A 78 2.56 15.95 10.20
CA ASP A 78 2.81 17.25 9.56
C ASP A 78 3.13 17.11 8.06
N LEU A 79 3.45 15.89 7.60
CA LEU A 79 3.90 15.61 6.23
C LEU A 79 2.71 15.38 5.29
N ILE A 80 1.80 16.35 5.25
CA ILE A 80 0.49 16.28 4.60
C ILE A 80 0.51 15.97 3.10
N ALA A 81 1.65 16.09 2.41
CA ALA A 81 1.79 15.77 0.99
C ALA A 81 2.22 14.32 0.71
N ILE A 82 2.37 13.47 1.74
CA ILE A 82 2.73 12.05 1.57
C ILE A 82 1.58 11.27 0.92
N ARG A 83 1.93 10.46 -0.09
CA ARG A 83 1.02 9.48 -0.71
C ARG A 83 1.24 8.07 -0.20
N VAL A 84 2.50 7.70 0.09
CA VAL A 84 2.83 6.35 0.56
C VAL A 84 3.69 6.44 1.81
N LEU A 85 3.21 5.85 2.90
CA LEU A 85 3.95 5.70 4.15
C LEU A 85 4.05 4.21 4.49
N ASN A 86 5.27 3.68 4.43
CA ASN A 86 5.55 2.30 4.82
C ASN A 86 6.55 2.28 5.99
N LEU A 87 6.08 1.80 7.15
CA LEU A 87 6.86 1.59 8.36
C LEU A 87 6.89 0.11 8.78
N SER A 88 6.47 -0.81 7.91
CA SER A 88 6.28 -2.22 8.27
C SER A 88 7.58 -2.97 8.54
N HIS A 89 7.50 -4.11 9.23
CA HIS A 89 8.66 -4.93 9.57
C HIS A 89 9.73 -4.15 10.34
N ASN A 90 9.34 -3.60 11.48
CA ASN A 90 10.19 -2.89 12.43
C ASN A 90 9.86 -3.36 13.86
N GLU A 91 10.43 -2.70 14.87
CA GLU A 91 10.19 -2.97 16.30
C GLU A 91 9.47 -1.78 16.96
N LEU A 92 8.67 -1.03 16.19
CA LEU A 92 7.95 0.15 16.68
C LEU A 92 6.87 -0.26 17.68
N GLN A 93 6.71 0.52 18.74
CA GLN A 93 5.86 0.20 19.88
C GLN A 93 4.94 1.36 20.27
N GLY A 94 3.96 1.06 21.12
CA GLY A 94 2.99 2.01 21.64
C GLY A 94 1.91 2.38 20.62
N HIS A 95 1.27 3.53 20.81
CA HIS A 95 0.05 3.89 20.08
C HIS A 95 0.33 4.44 18.68
N ILE A 96 -0.59 4.18 17.75
CA ILE A 96 -0.65 4.91 16.48
C ILE A 96 -1.05 6.36 16.81
N PRO A 97 -0.25 7.38 16.45
CA PRO A 97 -0.57 8.75 16.80
C PRO A 97 -1.78 9.27 15.99
N PRO A 98 -2.77 9.89 16.63
CA PRO A 98 -3.95 10.45 15.95
C PRO A 98 -3.61 11.48 14.85
N SER A 99 -2.45 12.12 14.92
CA SER A 99 -1.99 13.09 13.92
C SER A 99 -1.77 12.48 12.53
N LEU A 100 -1.63 11.16 12.40
CA LEU A 100 -1.62 10.52 11.08
C LEU A 100 -2.93 10.69 10.32
N GLY A 101 -4.04 10.99 11.01
CA GLY A 101 -5.30 11.36 10.37
C GLY A 101 -5.25 12.68 9.57
N SER A 102 -4.18 13.47 9.73
CA SER A 102 -3.95 14.71 8.96
C SER A 102 -3.36 14.47 7.57
N LEU A 103 -2.94 13.26 7.24
CA LEU A 103 -2.34 12.90 5.94
C LEU A 103 -3.40 12.75 4.83
N SER A 104 -4.13 13.83 4.53
CA SER A 104 -5.36 13.81 3.72
C SER A 104 -5.22 13.24 2.30
N VAL A 105 -4.02 13.20 1.74
CA VAL A 105 -3.73 12.67 0.39
C VAL A 105 -3.00 11.32 0.41
N VAL A 106 -2.88 10.67 1.58
CA VAL A 106 -2.24 9.36 1.68
C VAL A 106 -3.09 8.29 1.01
N GLU A 107 -2.46 7.52 0.15
CA GLU A 107 -3.04 6.44 -0.65
C GLU A 107 -2.67 5.06 -0.09
N SER A 108 -1.48 4.94 0.51
CA SER A 108 -1.00 3.67 1.07
C SER A 108 -0.36 3.89 2.43
N LEU A 109 -0.88 3.18 3.44
CA LEU A 109 -0.39 3.17 4.81
C LEU A 109 -0.12 1.72 5.25
N ASP A 110 1.15 1.39 5.44
CA ASP A 110 1.58 0.08 5.94
C ASP A 110 2.33 0.24 7.26
N LEU A 111 1.70 -0.25 8.34
CA LEU A 111 2.26 -0.29 9.70
C LEU A 111 2.38 -1.73 10.22
N SER A 112 2.23 -2.72 9.34
CA SER A 112 2.21 -4.13 9.72
C SER A 112 3.54 -4.64 10.28
N PHE A 113 3.51 -5.78 10.99
CA PHE A 113 4.71 -6.39 11.56
C PHE A 113 5.53 -5.42 12.44
N ASN A 114 4.87 -4.90 13.46
CA ASN A 114 5.47 -4.06 14.51
C ASN A 114 4.91 -4.52 15.89
N HIS A 115 5.23 -3.79 16.95
CA HIS A 115 4.70 -3.98 18.31
C HIS A 115 3.73 -2.86 18.71
N LEU A 116 2.99 -2.29 17.75
CA LEU A 116 2.03 -1.22 18.02
C LEU A 116 0.87 -1.73 18.86
N SER A 117 0.40 -0.93 19.82
CA SER A 117 -0.58 -1.32 20.83
C SER A 117 -1.65 -0.25 21.02
N GLY A 118 -2.75 -0.60 21.69
CA GLY A 118 -3.86 0.30 21.95
C GLY A 118 -4.84 0.38 20.78
N GLU A 119 -5.70 1.40 20.79
CA GLU A 119 -6.77 1.55 19.79
C GLU A 119 -6.28 2.15 18.47
N ILE A 120 -6.93 1.77 17.38
CA ILE A 120 -6.77 2.44 16.09
C ILE A 120 -7.46 3.81 16.19
N PRO A 121 -6.75 4.94 16.00
CA PRO A 121 -7.36 6.26 16.14
C PRO A 121 -8.51 6.47 15.15
N GLN A 122 -9.65 6.95 15.64
CA GLN A 122 -10.81 7.26 14.79
C GLN A 122 -10.48 8.30 13.70
N GLN A 123 -9.44 9.13 13.91
CA GLN A 123 -8.94 10.10 12.95
C GLN A 123 -8.39 9.45 11.67
N LEU A 124 -7.96 8.19 11.69
CA LEU A 124 -7.58 7.50 10.45
C LEU A 124 -8.80 7.26 9.55
N ALA A 125 -10.01 7.17 10.11
CA ALA A 125 -11.23 6.97 9.33
C ALA A 125 -11.59 8.18 8.43
N SER A 126 -10.97 9.35 8.65
CA SER A 126 -11.14 10.53 7.78
C SER A 126 -10.21 10.55 6.56
N LEU A 127 -9.31 9.58 6.41
CA LEU A 127 -8.40 9.46 5.27
C LEU A 127 -9.15 8.94 4.04
N THR A 128 -9.79 9.84 3.29
CA THR A 128 -10.65 9.48 2.15
C THR A 128 -9.90 9.03 0.90
N ALA A 129 -8.62 9.39 0.78
CA ALA A 129 -7.76 8.98 -0.33
C ALA A 129 -7.07 7.62 -0.12
N LEU A 130 -7.24 7.00 1.05
CA LEU A 130 -6.55 5.77 1.42
C LEU A 130 -7.11 4.57 0.63
N GLU A 131 -6.26 3.98 -0.20
CA GLU A 131 -6.57 2.81 -1.05
C GLU A 131 -6.01 1.51 -0.48
N PHE A 132 -4.92 1.60 0.28
CA PHE A 132 -4.28 0.45 0.93
C PHE A 132 -4.00 0.74 2.40
N LEU A 133 -4.49 -0.14 3.27
CA LEU A 133 -4.20 -0.14 4.69
C LEU A 133 -3.70 -1.52 5.10
N ASN A 134 -2.59 -1.57 5.83
CA ASN A 134 -2.16 -2.80 6.49
C ASN A 134 -1.68 -2.52 7.92
N LEU A 135 -2.41 -3.07 8.89
CA LEU A 135 -2.16 -2.98 10.32
C LEU A 135 -1.89 -4.36 10.95
N SER A 136 -1.81 -5.41 10.11
CA SER A 136 -1.64 -6.79 10.56
C SER A 136 -0.38 -7.01 11.40
N HIS A 137 -0.40 -8.05 12.23
CA HIS A 137 0.72 -8.47 13.07
C HIS A 137 1.24 -7.33 13.96
N ASN A 138 0.35 -6.85 14.83
CA ASN A 138 0.62 -5.88 15.90
C ASN A 138 -0.14 -6.33 17.17
N TYR A 139 -0.15 -5.51 18.22
CA TYR A 139 -0.90 -5.71 19.46
C TYR A 139 -2.07 -4.72 19.61
N LEU A 140 -2.71 -4.35 18.49
CA LEU A 140 -3.83 -3.41 18.48
C LEU A 140 -5.06 -4.04 19.12
N GLN A 141 -5.87 -3.19 19.76
CA GLN A 141 -7.06 -3.61 20.49
C GLN A 141 -8.23 -2.64 20.30
N GLY A 142 -9.42 -3.06 20.71
CA GLY A 142 -10.61 -2.20 20.65
C GLY A 142 -11.30 -2.25 19.30
N CYS A 143 -12.12 -1.24 19.03
CA CYS A 143 -13.00 -1.24 17.86
C CYS A 143 -12.30 -0.72 16.61
N ILE A 144 -12.48 -1.42 15.48
CA ILE A 144 -12.07 -0.91 14.17
C ILE A 144 -12.88 0.34 13.83
N PRO A 145 -12.23 1.50 13.58
CA PRO A 145 -12.89 2.74 13.23
C PRO A 145 -13.82 2.59 12.03
N GLN A 146 -14.95 3.26 12.10
CA GLN A 146 -15.91 3.29 11.01
C GLN A 146 -15.68 4.54 10.15
N GLY A 147 -15.47 4.35 8.86
CA GLY A 147 -15.32 5.40 7.87
C GLY A 147 -15.54 4.88 6.45
N PRO A 148 -15.71 5.77 5.45
CA PRO A 148 -16.00 5.37 4.08
C PRO A 148 -14.96 4.40 3.50
N GLN A 149 -13.67 4.69 3.68
CA GLN A 149 -12.59 3.81 3.24
C GLN A 149 -12.33 2.65 4.22
N PHE A 150 -12.44 2.87 5.53
CA PHE A 150 -12.16 1.82 6.52
C PHE A 150 -13.06 0.58 6.39
N ARG A 151 -14.28 0.76 5.85
CA ARG A 151 -15.22 -0.35 5.56
C ARG A 151 -14.88 -1.16 4.31
N THR A 152 -13.95 -0.71 3.47
CA THR A 152 -13.58 -1.43 2.24
C THR A 152 -12.42 -2.41 2.46
N PHE A 153 -11.63 -2.20 3.52
CA PHE A 153 -10.49 -3.07 3.82
C PHE A 153 -10.93 -4.45 4.32
N GLU A 154 -10.21 -5.48 3.87
CA GLU A 154 -10.48 -6.88 4.19
C GLU A 154 -9.90 -7.28 5.55
N SER A 155 -10.28 -8.46 6.04
CA SER A 155 -9.79 -9.00 7.33
C SER A 155 -8.27 -9.16 7.39
N ASN A 156 -7.61 -9.39 6.25
CA ASN A 156 -6.15 -9.47 6.14
C ASN A 156 -5.44 -8.21 6.65
N SER A 157 -6.07 -7.04 6.53
CA SER A 157 -5.50 -5.76 6.92
C SER A 157 -5.37 -5.62 8.44
N TYR A 158 -6.04 -6.49 9.20
CA TYR A 158 -6.13 -6.47 10.66
C TYR A 158 -5.66 -7.78 11.30
N GLU A 159 -5.25 -8.78 10.51
CA GLU A 159 -4.85 -10.11 10.97
C GLU A 159 -3.75 -10.06 12.03
N GLY A 160 -3.76 -11.00 12.98
CA GLY A 160 -2.72 -11.07 14.01
C GLY A 160 -2.80 -9.98 15.09
N ASN A 161 -3.94 -9.28 15.20
CA ASN A 161 -4.26 -8.39 16.31
C ASN A 161 -5.44 -8.96 17.13
N ASP A 162 -5.16 -9.84 18.08
CA ASP A 162 -6.19 -10.61 18.81
C ASP A 162 -7.18 -9.74 19.61
N GLY A 163 -6.78 -8.52 19.97
CA GLY A 163 -7.61 -7.58 20.73
C GLY A 163 -8.58 -6.73 19.88
N LEU A 164 -8.49 -6.78 18.55
CA LEU A 164 -9.36 -6.01 17.67
C LEU A 164 -10.73 -6.65 17.54
N ARG A 165 -11.76 -5.80 17.41
CA ARG A 165 -13.15 -6.22 17.16
C ARG A 165 -13.88 -5.26 16.22
N GLY A 166 -14.99 -5.73 15.66
CA GLY A 166 -15.80 -5.01 14.69
C GLY A 166 -15.56 -5.48 13.25
N PHE A 167 -16.38 -4.96 12.33
CA PHE A 167 -16.24 -5.29 10.90
C PHE A 167 -14.86 -4.82 10.39
N PRO A 168 -14.11 -5.64 9.61
CA PRO A 168 -14.52 -6.91 8.98
C PRO A 168 -14.21 -8.21 9.78
N ILE A 169 -13.57 -8.13 10.95
CA ILE A 169 -13.02 -9.32 11.64
C ILE A 169 -14.00 -10.01 12.59
N SER A 170 -14.94 -9.28 13.21
CA SER A 170 -15.91 -9.86 14.14
C SER A 170 -17.19 -9.03 14.24
N LYS A 171 -18.26 -9.64 14.76
CA LYS A 171 -19.49 -8.92 15.12
C LYS A 171 -19.30 -8.30 16.51
N GLY A 172 -19.49 -6.98 16.62
CA GLY A 172 -19.51 -6.28 17.91
C GLY A 172 -18.60 -5.05 17.97
N CYS A 173 -19.22 -3.88 17.99
CA CYS A 173 -18.67 -2.57 18.37
C CYS A 173 -19.78 -1.56 18.73
N GLY A 174 -21.00 -2.04 18.98
CA GLY A 174 -22.16 -1.22 19.35
C GLY A 174 -22.14 -0.88 20.83
N ASN A 175 -22.49 0.36 21.17
CA ASN A 175 -22.82 0.74 22.54
C ASN A 175 -24.19 0.13 22.89
N ASP A 176 -24.23 -1.14 23.28
CA ASP A 176 -25.36 -1.61 24.06
C ASP A 176 -25.01 -1.36 25.53
N PRO A 177 -25.68 -0.41 26.22
CA PRO A 177 -25.72 -0.49 27.66
C PRO A 177 -26.36 -1.84 27.98
N VAL A 178 -25.71 -2.59 28.85
CA VAL A 178 -26.24 -3.84 29.41
C VAL A 178 -27.64 -3.56 29.95
N SER A 179 -28.66 -3.95 29.21
CA SER A 179 -29.97 -4.30 29.76
C SER A 179 -30.09 -5.80 29.60
N GLU A 180 -29.89 -6.50 30.71
CA GLU A 180 -30.49 -7.81 30.92
C GLU A 180 -32.00 -7.68 30.72
N THR A 181 -32.47 -8.01 29.52
CA THR A 181 -33.86 -8.40 29.33
C THR A 181 -33.89 -9.60 28.41
N ASN A 182 -34.05 -10.76 29.05
CA ASN A 182 -34.56 -11.98 28.44
C ASN A 182 -35.86 -11.67 27.70
N PHE A 183 -35.83 -11.48 26.38
CA PHE A 183 -36.98 -11.74 25.52
C PHE A 183 -36.50 -12.16 24.13
N THR A 184 -36.51 -13.49 23.94
CA THR A 184 -36.65 -14.12 22.64
C THR A 184 -37.79 -13.45 21.88
N VAL A 185 -37.48 -12.75 20.79
CA VAL A 185 -38.20 -12.60 19.50
C VAL A 185 -37.69 -11.31 18.85
N SER A 186 -36.58 -11.44 18.14
CA SER A 186 -36.17 -10.49 17.07
C SER A 186 -35.05 -11.09 16.21
N ALA A 187 -35.01 -12.42 16.10
CA ALA A 187 -34.05 -13.16 15.27
C ALA A 187 -34.54 -13.39 13.83
N LEU A 188 -35.44 -12.56 13.29
CA LEU A 188 -36.03 -12.79 11.96
C LEU A 188 -35.97 -11.59 10.99
N ALA A 189 -35.25 -10.51 11.30
CA ALA A 189 -35.10 -9.38 10.35
C ALA A 189 -33.78 -9.38 9.56
N ASP A 190 -32.75 -10.12 9.97
CA ASP A 190 -31.41 -10.03 9.35
C ASP A 190 -31.07 -11.18 8.38
N GLN A 191 -32.03 -12.05 8.08
CA GLN A 191 -31.84 -13.17 7.14
C GLN A 191 -32.31 -12.88 5.69
N GLU A 192 -32.90 -11.71 5.43
CA GLU A 192 -33.35 -11.32 4.07
C GLU A 192 -32.29 -10.58 3.25
N ARG A 193 -31.38 -9.79 3.86
CA ARG A 193 -30.37 -9.03 3.06
C ARG A 193 -29.15 -9.84 2.62
N ASN A 194 -28.70 -10.79 3.43
CA ASN A 194 -27.55 -11.63 3.09
C ASN A 194 -27.90 -12.64 1.98
N SER A 195 -29.17 -13.02 1.87
CA SER A 195 -29.65 -13.92 0.84
C SER A 195 -29.79 -13.23 -0.52
N GLU A 196 -30.21 -11.95 -0.58
CA GLU A 196 -30.24 -11.19 -1.85
C GLU A 196 -28.85 -11.06 -2.50
N PHE A 197 -27.83 -10.63 -1.74
CA PHE A 197 -26.47 -10.45 -2.28
C PHE A 197 -25.84 -11.78 -2.74
N LEU A 198 -25.93 -12.85 -1.93
CA LEU A 198 -25.39 -14.15 -2.30
C LEU A 198 -26.14 -14.76 -3.49
N ASN A 199 -27.46 -14.55 -3.57
CA ASN A 199 -28.26 -15.02 -4.71
C ASN A 199 -27.85 -14.29 -6.00
N ASP A 200 -27.62 -12.98 -5.95
CA ASP A 200 -27.15 -12.22 -7.11
C ASP A 200 -25.72 -12.61 -7.53
N PHE A 201 -24.86 -12.94 -6.57
CA PHE A 201 -23.54 -13.53 -6.85
C PHE A 201 -23.65 -14.90 -7.54
N TRP A 202 -24.48 -15.81 -7.01
CA TRP A 202 -24.67 -17.13 -7.61
C TRP A 202 -25.39 -17.07 -8.97
N LYS A 203 -26.29 -16.12 -9.20
CA LYS A 203 -26.87 -15.83 -10.53
C LYS A 203 -25.79 -15.43 -11.54
N ALA A 204 -24.86 -14.55 -11.16
CA ALA A 204 -23.77 -14.14 -12.03
C ALA A 204 -22.82 -15.31 -12.34
N VAL A 205 -22.49 -16.13 -11.34
CA VAL A 205 -21.71 -17.37 -11.52
C VAL A 205 -22.44 -18.33 -12.46
N LEU A 206 -23.74 -18.54 -12.28
CA LEU A 206 -24.56 -19.42 -13.13
C LEU A 206 -24.63 -18.91 -14.58
N MET A 207 -24.77 -17.59 -14.79
CA MET A 207 -24.73 -16.97 -16.12
C MET A 207 -23.36 -17.14 -16.79
N GLY A 208 -22.27 -17.09 -16.01
CA GLY A 208 -20.90 -17.33 -16.48
C GLY A 208 -20.64 -18.77 -16.91
N TYR A 209 -21.13 -19.76 -16.16
CA TYR A 209 -20.97 -21.17 -16.51
C TYR A 209 -21.71 -21.55 -17.81
N GLY A 210 -22.92 -21.01 -18.02
CA GLY A 210 -23.68 -21.27 -19.24
C GLY A 210 -23.01 -20.69 -20.49
N SER A 211 -22.54 -19.45 -20.42
CA SER A 211 -21.86 -18.79 -21.54
C SER A 211 -20.48 -19.41 -21.84
N GLY A 212 -19.72 -19.79 -20.81
CA GLY A 212 -18.42 -20.45 -20.96
C GLY A 212 -18.50 -21.84 -21.60
N LEU A 213 -19.50 -22.64 -21.26
CA LEU A 213 -19.72 -23.97 -21.86
C LEU A 213 -20.02 -23.86 -23.36
N CYS A 214 -20.87 -22.92 -23.77
CA CYS A 214 -21.22 -22.69 -25.18
C CYS A 214 -20.02 -22.25 -26.02
N ILE A 215 -19.19 -21.35 -25.48
CA ILE A 215 -17.96 -20.90 -26.14
C ILE A 215 -16.96 -22.07 -26.25
N GLY A 216 -16.79 -22.84 -25.18
CA GLY A 216 -15.92 -24.02 -25.16
C GLY A 216 -16.33 -25.08 -26.18
N LEU A 217 -17.62 -25.43 -26.25
CA LEU A 217 -18.14 -26.39 -27.23
C LEU A 217 -18.06 -25.86 -28.67
N SER A 218 -18.23 -24.56 -28.87
CA SER A 218 -18.07 -23.92 -30.18
C SER A 218 -16.62 -23.97 -30.66
N ILE A 219 -15.65 -23.77 -29.77
CA ILE A 219 -14.23 -23.92 -30.08
C ILE A 219 -13.90 -25.38 -30.42
N ILE A 220 -14.39 -26.35 -29.64
CA ILE A 220 -14.17 -27.78 -29.88
C ILE A 220 -14.81 -28.23 -31.21
N TYR A 221 -16.05 -27.81 -31.48
CA TYR A 221 -16.73 -28.10 -32.74
C TYR A 221 -15.96 -27.51 -33.93
N PHE A 222 -15.50 -26.26 -33.82
CA PHE A 222 -14.66 -25.63 -34.84
C PHE A 222 -13.33 -26.37 -35.04
N MET A 223 -12.72 -26.88 -33.96
CA MET A 223 -11.50 -27.70 -34.02
C MET A 223 -11.72 -29.03 -34.77
N ILE A 224 -12.86 -29.69 -34.56
CA ILE A 224 -13.19 -30.95 -35.26
C ILE A 224 -13.57 -30.69 -36.72
N SER A 225 -14.31 -29.61 -37.00
CA SER A 225 -14.81 -29.31 -38.34
C SER A 225 -13.73 -28.82 -39.31
N THR A 226 -12.63 -28.21 -38.83
CA THR A 226 -11.62 -27.61 -39.71
C THR A 226 -10.47 -28.55 -40.08
N GLY A 227 -10.32 -29.71 -39.43
CA GLY A 227 -9.47 -30.84 -39.85
C GLY A 227 -7.97 -30.55 -40.06
N ASN A 228 -7.50 -29.31 -39.92
CA ASN A 228 -6.12 -28.92 -40.16
C ASN A 228 -5.74 -27.66 -39.34
N MET A 229 -4.90 -27.88 -38.33
CA MET A 229 -4.72 -27.00 -37.15
C MET A 229 -3.74 -25.83 -37.36
N LYS A 230 -3.60 -25.32 -38.59
CA LYS A 230 -2.55 -24.33 -38.93
C LYS A 230 -2.72 -22.97 -38.23
N TRP A 231 -3.95 -22.57 -37.92
CA TRP A 231 -4.22 -21.29 -37.24
C TRP A 231 -3.84 -21.33 -35.74
N LEU A 232 -4.14 -22.44 -35.05
CA LEU A 232 -3.76 -22.61 -33.64
C LEU A 232 -2.24 -22.63 -33.46
N ALA A 233 -1.54 -23.30 -34.39
CA ALA A 233 -0.07 -23.34 -34.40
C ALA A 233 0.54 -21.93 -34.50
N ARG A 234 -0.01 -21.03 -35.34
CA ARG A 234 0.44 -19.63 -35.43
C ARG A 234 0.22 -18.85 -34.13
N ILE A 235 -0.89 -19.08 -33.44
CA ILE A 235 -1.16 -18.41 -32.15
C ILE A 235 -0.18 -18.89 -31.08
N ILE A 236 0.08 -20.20 -31.01
CA ILE A 236 1.03 -20.78 -30.06
C ILE A 236 2.43 -20.23 -30.33
N GLU A 237 2.87 -20.17 -31.58
CA GLU A 237 4.18 -19.63 -31.98
C GLU A 237 4.31 -18.13 -31.63
N GLU A 238 3.27 -17.34 -31.85
CA GLU A 238 3.26 -15.92 -31.47
C GLU A 238 3.28 -15.72 -29.94
N LEU A 239 2.59 -16.58 -29.20
CA LEU A 239 2.58 -16.56 -27.74
C LEU A 239 3.95 -16.96 -27.16
N GLU A 240 4.57 -18.01 -27.70
CA GLU A 240 5.92 -18.44 -27.32
C GLU A 240 6.94 -17.33 -27.60
N HIS A 241 6.86 -16.67 -28.76
CA HIS A 241 7.72 -15.54 -29.08
C HIS A 241 7.54 -14.38 -28.07
N LYS A 242 6.30 -14.03 -27.71
CA LYS A 242 6.01 -13.02 -26.68
C LYS A 242 6.56 -13.41 -25.30
N ILE A 243 6.43 -14.68 -24.91
CA ILE A 243 6.96 -15.20 -23.64
C ILE A 243 8.49 -15.18 -23.62
N ILE A 244 9.15 -15.62 -24.71
CA ILE A 244 10.61 -15.60 -24.85
C ILE A 244 11.13 -14.16 -24.82
N MET A 245 10.47 -13.23 -25.50
CA MET A 245 10.84 -11.81 -25.49
C MET A 245 10.69 -11.18 -24.10
N ARG A 246 9.63 -11.50 -23.36
CA ARG A 246 9.47 -11.08 -21.95
C ARG A 246 10.57 -11.65 -21.06
N LYS A 247 10.93 -12.94 -21.23
CA LYS A 247 12.05 -13.57 -20.51
C LYS A 247 13.39 -12.93 -20.86
N ARG A 248 13.65 -12.60 -22.13
CA ARG A 248 14.87 -11.90 -22.58
C ARG A 248 14.96 -10.49 -21.99
N LYS A 249 13.86 -9.72 -22.01
CA LYS A 249 13.81 -8.37 -21.43
C LYS A 249 14.07 -8.40 -19.92
N LYS A 250 13.51 -9.39 -19.20
CA LYS A 250 13.79 -9.60 -17.77
C LYS A 250 15.25 -9.96 -17.50
N ARG A 251 15.85 -10.87 -18.29
CA ARG A 251 17.28 -11.23 -18.18
C ARG A 251 18.22 -10.06 -18.52
N GLN A 252 17.87 -9.22 -19.49
CA GLN A 252 18.65 -8.04 -19.86
C GLN A 252 18.57 -6.95 -18.79
N GLY A 253 17.39 -6.72 -18.20
CA GLY A 253 17.23 -5.87 -17.02
C GLY A 253 18.05 -6.37 -15.83
N GLN A 254 18.07 -7.68 -15.58
CA GLN A 254 18.82 -8.27 -14.48
C GLN A 254 20.34 -8.24 -14.71
N ARG A 255 20.82 -8.37 -15.96
CA ARG A 255 22.23 -8.17 -16.33
C ARG A 255 22.66 -6.71 -16.19
N ASN A 256 21.81 -5.76 -16.59
CA ASN A 256 22.08 -4.34 -16.41
C ASN A 256 22.08 -3.94 -14.94
N TYR A 257 21.18 -4.53 -14.14
CA TYR A 257 21.17 -4.38 -12.68
C TYR A 257 22.47 -4.93 -12.06
N ARG A 258 22.90 -6.14 -12.42
CA ARG A 258 24.17 -6.72 -11.95
C ARG A 258 25.41 -5.93 -12.39
N ARG A 259 25.41 -5.36 -13.60
CA ARG A 259 26.51 -4.49 -14.05
C ARG A 259 26.56 -3.18 -13.26
N ARG A 260 25.40 -2.56 -12.99
CA ARG A 260 25.32 -1.38 -12.12
C ARG A 260 25.73 -1.71 -10.69
N ASP A 261 25.29 -2.84 -10.12
CA ASP A 261 25.70 -3.27 -8.78
C ASP A 261 27.22 -3.53 -8.71
N ASN A 262 27.81 -4.19 -9.70
CA ASN A 262 29.26 -4.39 -9.76
C ASN A 262 30.04 -3.08 -9.96
N GLN A 263 29.50 -2.13 -10.74
CA GLN A 263 30.11 -0.82 -10.93
C GLN A 263 30.01 0.03 -9.66
N SER A 264 28.89 -0.05 -8.93
CA SER A 264 28.73 0.54 -7.60
C SER A 264 29.71 -0.06 -6.59
N ARG A 265 29.90 -1.39 -6.59
CA ARG A 265 30.88 -2.07 -5.71
C ARG A 265 32.33 -1.69 -6.02
N GLN A 266 32.68 -1.43 -7.28
CA GLN A 266 34.03 -0.97 -7.64
C GLN A 266 34.29 0.49 -7.25
N VAL A 267 33.27 1.35 -7.28
CA VAL A 267 33.37 2.73 -6.77
C VAL A 267 33.51 2.72 -5.25
N ILE A 268 32.75 1.88 -4.54
CA ILE A 268 32.83 1.73 -3.07
C ILE A 268 34.19 1.21 -2.59
N ASN A 269 34.88 0.36 -3.39
CA ASN A 269 36.21 -0.13 -3.03
C ASN A 269 37.37 0.85 -3.32
N LYS A 270 37.14 1.91 -4.11
CA LYS A 270 38.16 2.94 -4.37
C LYS A 270 38.13 4.09 -3.36
N ASP A 271 36.95 4.40 -2.84
CA ASP A 271 36.76 5.41 -1.82
C ASP A 271 36.55 4.70 -0.48
N GLY A 272 37.65 4.35 0.19
CA GLY A 272 37.65 3.52 1.41
C GLY A 272 36.78 4.05 2.54
N PHE A 273 35.48 3.76 2.49
CA PHE A 273 34.52 4.00 3.55
C PHE A 273 33.64 2.76 3.71
N ASP A 274 33.99 1.96 4.72
CA ASP A 274 33.32 0.72 5.07
C ASP A 274 31.91 1.01 5.63
N PHE A 275 30.88 0.62 4.86
CA PHE A 275 29.46 0.79 5.20
C PHE A 275 28.93 -0.29 6.19
N ARG A 276 29.79 -1.02 6.91
CA ARG A 276 29.39 -2.18 7.73
C ARG A 276 29.02 -1.93 9.19
N THR A 277 28.80 -0.70 9.65
CA THR A 277 28.62 -0.47 11.11
C THR A 277 27.22 -0.10 11.62
N SER A 278 26.12 -0.13 10.83
CA SER A 278 24.80 0.08 11.47
C SER A 278 23.54 -0.54 10.85
N GLY A 279 23.60 -1.39 9.82
CA GLY A 279 22.47 -2.27 9.44
C GLY A 279 21.09 -1.65 9.11
N ILE A 280 20.96 -0.33 8.90
CA ILE A 280 19.67 0.36 8.66
C ILE A 280 19.58 0.79 7.19
N GLN A 281 18.56 0.32 6.46
CA GLN A 281 18.22 0.68 5.07
C GLN A 281 16.97 1.58 5.03
N ALA A 282 17.13 2.90 5.06
CA ALA A 282 16.01 3.84 4.84
C ALA A 282 15.97 4.28 3.37
N LYS A 283 14.78 4.31 2.75
CA LYS A 283 14.61 4.75 1.36
C LYS A 283 13.49 5.78 1.26
N ILE A 284 13.87 7.04 1.06
CA ILE A 284 12.93 8.11 0.75
C ILE A 284 12.99 8.33 -0.76
N TYR A 285 11.86 8.14 -1.45
CA TYR A 285 11.78 8.29 -2.89
C TYR A 285 10.96 9.52 -3.24
N ALA A 286 11.57 10.41 -4.03
CA ALA A 286 10.87 11.38 -4.83
C ALA A 286 11.29 11.10 -6.28
N HIS A 287 10.40 10.49 -7.07
CA HIS A 287 10.76 9.96 -8.38
C HIS A 287 10.47 10.98 -9.49
N LEU A 288 11.49 11.31 -10.28
CA LEU A 288 11.42 12.13 -11.49
C LEU A 288 11.48 11.25 -12.75
N PHE A 289 10.64 11.58 -13.72
CA PHE A 289 10.95 11.45 -15.16
C PHE A 289 11.09 12.86 -15.73
#